data_AF-A0A452XMT9-F1
#
_entry.id   AF-A0A452XMT9-F1
#
_cell.length_a   1.000
_cell.length_b   1.000
_cell.length_c   1.000
_cell.angle_alpha   90.00
_cell.angle_beta   90.00
_cell.angle_gamma   90.00
#
_symmetry.space_group_name_H-M   'P 1'
#
loop_
_entity.id
_entity.type
_entity.pdbx_description
1 polymer ?
#
loop_
_entity_poly.entity_id
_entity_poly.type
_entity_poly.pdbx_seq_one_letter_code
_entity_poly.pdbx_strand_id
1 'polypeptide(L)'
;HGLGSDVPLKKPDRSVSSLAQLLRYDSGKLHSSEFMREATGDTEIRPGCPEEVLEGADGFGEHNGDDDDDDDDDDDHDIENLGELFKELGLCMMELGILVARACDIVIGGNQLEQSITDFGSAKARLIHYHSELDNRIIKERSSTKRRSLANNAAAAARRLSDHMDTGQMSGSEDGSCIKSAEENSLISLVNLWQEWHYDYGVLTVLTAPLFLRSALGQECPASEECSLPDGHSHLQLFNKRRIFSVRCSQESFIVQVGEAAGILSGGKLRSTLHAVSRPLGLPNISRETFVVFLQPSWDKTLPFLGYSSADEDDSSDHMELAFRGDGPAGSCSEHILMQGILKKIPPLSSRLKEGMTFAEFSRQTTKRYYGGGGIQQKS
;
A
#
# COMPACT_ATOMS: atom_id res chain seq x y z
N HIS A 1 -0.62 -8.52 -18.70
CA HIS A 1 -1.41 -8.08 -17.51
C HIS A 1 -1.86 -6.61 -17.54
N GLY A 2 -1.38 -5.71 -18.42
CA GLY A 2 -1.92 -4.33 -18.51
C GLY A 2 -1.66 -3.39 -17.32
N LEU A 3 -0.94 -3.85 -16.29
CA LEU A 3 -0.52 -3.04 -15.15
C LEU A 3 0.76 -2.25 -15.47
N GLY A 4 0.74 -0.94 -15.23
CA GLY A 4 1.93 -0.09 -15.36
C GLY A 4 2.82 -0.17 -14.13
N SER A 5 4.13 0.08 -14.27
CA SER A 5 5.00 0.34 -13.12
C SER A 5 5.05 1.83 -12.83
N ASP A 6 4.70 2.23 -11.62
CA ASP A 6 4.65 3.65 -11.22
C ASP A 6 6.02 4.16 -10.73
N VAL A 7 7.04 3.29 -10.75
CA VAL A 7 8.35 3.56 -10.14
C VAL A 7 9.49 3.19 -11.10
N PRO A 8 10.39 4.14 -11.45
CA PRO A 8 11.60 3.79 -12.16
C PRO A 8 12.42 2.82 -11.30
N LEU A 9 12.79 1.64 -11.83
CA LEU A 9 13.73 0.65 -11.25
C LEU A 9 15.15 1.22 -10.97
N LYS A 10 15.32 2.54 -10.99
CA LYS A 10 16.58 3.27 -10.87
C LYS A 10 17.09 3.37 -9.43
N LYS A 11 16.29 2.99 -8.42
CA LYS A 11 16.67 3.04 -6.99
C LYS A 11 16.47 1.65 -6.34
N PRO A 12 17.47 0.76 -6.40
CA PRO A 12 17.36 -0.60 -5.86
C PRO A 12 17.34 -0.67 -4.33
N ASP A 13 17.61 0.45 -3.64
CA ASP A 13 17.59 0.53 -2.17
C ASP A 13 16.21 0.86 -1.59
N ARG A 14 15.16 0.98 -2.42
CA ARG A 14 13.81 1.29 -1.96
C ARG A 14 13.17 0.10 -1.26
N SER A 15 12.44 0.38 -0.20
CA SER A 15 11.69 -0.60 0.61
C SER A 15 10.33 -0.99 0.00
N VAL A 16 9.94 -0.40 -1.13
CA VAL A 16 8.60 -0.58 -1.72
C VAL A 16 8.63 -0.48 -3.24
N SER A 17 7.83 -1.31 -3.89
CA SER A 17 7.49 -1.25 -5.31
C SER A 17 5.97 -1.22 -5.49
N SER A 18 5.51 -0.75 -6.65
CA SER A 18 4.08 -0.76 -6.94
C SER A 18 3.78 -0.89 -8.43
N LEU A 19 2.79 -1.71 -8.73
CA LEU A 19 2.07 -1.67 -10.01
C LEU A 19 0.91 -0.68 -9.89
N ALA A 20 0.55 -0.02 -10.98
CA ALA A 20 -0.50 0.98 -11.01
C ALA A 20 -1.39 0.83 -12.24
N GLN A 21 -2.68 1.13 -12.04
CA GLN A 21 -3.69 1.13 -13.08
C GLN A 21 -4.60 2.34 -12.89
N LEU A 22 -5.01 2.96 -14.00
CA LEU A 22 -6.04 3.99 -13.97
C LEU A 22 -7.39 3.31 -14.23
N LEU A 23 -8.26 3.33 -13.24
CA LEU A 23 -9.63 2.86 -13.33
C LEU A 23 -10.51 3.98 -13.88
N ARG A 24 -11.50 3.64 -14.71
CA ARG A 24 -12.50 4.57 -15.21
C ARG A 24 -13.88 4.07 -14.85
N TYR A 25 -14.69 4.95 -14.29
CA TYR A 25 -16.05 4.65 -13.89
C TYR A 25 -17.00 5.20 -14.95
N ASP A 26 -17.63 4.30 -15.70
CA ASP A 26 -18.70 4.65 -16.60
C ASP A 26 -20.01 4.66 -15.79
N SER A 27 -20.53 5.85 -15.49
CA SER A 27 -21.70 6.11 -14.64
C SER A 27 -23.02 5.47 -15.09
N GLY A 28 -23.01 4.64 -16.14
CA GLY A 28 -24.17 3.95 -16.70
C GLY A 28 -24.29 2.46 -16.36
N LYS A 29 -23.29 1.85 -15.72
CA LYS A 29 -23.37 0.45 -15.26
C LYS A 29 -23.00 0.37 -13.79
N LEU A 30 -23.99 0.60 -12.92
CA LEU A 30 -23.95 -0.03 -11.60
C LEU A 30 -23.86 -1.53 -11.86
N HIS A 31 -22.74 -2.17 -11.51
CA HIS A 31 -22.64 -3.63 -11.50
C HIS A 31 -23.47 -4.14 -10.31
N SER A 32 -24.79 -4.01 -10.40
CA SER A 32 -25.72 -4.42 -9.36
C SER A 32 -25.72 -5.94 -9.26
N SER A 33 -25.20 -6.46 -8.14
CA SER A 33 -25.65 -7.64 -7.39
C SER A 33 -25.87 -9.00 -8.07
N GLU A 34 -25.86 -9.13 -9.40
CA GLU A 34 -26.07 -10.41 -10.09
C GLU A 34 -24.82 -11.29 -10.07
N PHE A 35 -23.63 -10.70 -9.99
CA PHE A 35 -22.36 -11.43 -10.08
C PHE A 35 -21.96 -12.16 -8.78
N MET A 36 -22.39 -11.67 -7.61
CA MET A 36 -22.09 -12.32 -6.31
C MET A 36 -22.87 -13.63 -6.10
N ARG A 37 -23.92 -13.89 -6.90
CA ARG A 37 -24.72 -15.12 -6.80
C ARG A 37 -24.08 -16.31 -7.51
N GLU A 38 -23.18 -16.08 -8.47
CA GLU A 38 -22.51 -17.18 -9.20
C GLU A 38 -21.36 -17.81 -8.41
N ALA A 39 -20.78 -17.09 -7.45
CA ALA A 39 -19.68 -17.58 -6.60
C ALA A 39 -20.14 -18.37 -5.36
N THR A 40 -21.43 -18.34 -5.02
CA THR A 40 -22.00 -19.16 -3.95
C THR A 40 -22.98 -20.15 -4.58
N GLY A 41 -22.52 -21.38 -4.79
CA GLY A 41 -23.32 -22.46 -5.37
C GLY A 41 -24.51 -22.84 -4.48
N ASP A 42 -25.58 -22.07 -4.55
CA ASP A 42 -26.85 -22.39 -3.92
C ASP A 42 -27.57 -23.44 -4.78
N THR A 43 -27.30 -24.71 -4.47
CA THR A 43 -28.13 -25.82 -4.93
C THR A 43 -29.42 -25.81 -4.09
N GLU A 44 -30.44 -25.08 -4.54
CA GLU A 44 -31.79 -25.26 -4.02
C GLU A 44 -32.28 -26.68 -4.35
N ILE A 45 -32.27 -27.53 -3.33
CA ILE A 45 -32.97 -28.81 -3.33
C ILE A 45 -34.47 -28.53 -3.39
N ARG A 46 -35.14 -28.92 -4.47
CA ARG A 46 -36.59 -29.17 -4.42
C ARG A 46 -36.98 -30.44 -5.21
N PRO A 47 -37.96 -31.23 -4.71
CA PRO A 47 -38.08 -32.65 -4.98
C PRO A 47 -39.08 -32.96 -6.11
N GLY A 48 -38.83 -34.06 -6.83
CA GLY A 48 -39.83 -34.66 -7.72
C GLY A 48 -39.24 -35.57 -8.79
N CYS A 49 -39.12 -36.86 -8.48
CA CYS A 49 -39.15 -37.93 -9.48
C CYS A 49 -40.59 -38.03 -10.08
N PRO A 50 -40.78 -38.51 -11.33
CA PRO A 50 -40.54 -39.92 -11.67
C PRO A 50 -39.86 -40.19 -13.02
N GLU A 51 -38.93 -41.16 -12.98
CA GLU A 51 -38.88 -42.38 -13.81
C GLU A 51 -39.28 -42.27 -15.29
N GLU A 52 -38.28 -42.26 -16.20
CA GLU A 52 -38.33 -43.02 -17.44
C GLU A 52 -36.95 -43.61 -17.78
N VAL A 53 -36.97 -44.92 -17.99
CA VAL A 53 -35.91 -45.82 -18.43
C VAL A 53 -35.68 -45.63 -19.92
N LEU A 54 -34.45 -45.44 -20.40
CA LEU A 54 -34.01 -46.00 -21.69
C LEU A 54 -32.50 -46.30 -21.70
N GLU A 55 -32.21 -47.42 -22.35
CA GLU A 55 -31.01 -48.26 -22.34
C GLU A 55 -29.87 -47.74 -23.24
N GLY A 56 -28.63 -48.06 -22.83
CA GLY A 56 -27.69 -48.83 -23.67
C GLY A 56 -26.78 -48.08 -24.65
N ALA A 57 -25.46 -48.14 -24.39
CA ALA A 57 -24.48 -48.74 -25.32
C ALA A 57 -23.07 -48.67 -24.74
N ASP A 58 -22.50 -49.85 -24.49
CA ASP A 58 -21.10 -50.09 -24.15
C ASP A 58 -20.14 -49.66 -25.27
N GLY A 59 -18.94 -49.24 -24.88
CA GLY A 59 -17.83 -49.01 -25.80
C GLY A 59 -16.50 -48.92 -25.04
N PHE A 60 -16.02 -50.07 -24.55
CA PHE A 60 -14.66 -50.22 -24.04
C PHE A 60 -13.63 -49.99 -25.16
N GLY A 61 -12.60 -49.20 -24.84
CA GLY A 61 -11.36 -49.09 -25.61
C GLY A 61 -10.21 -48.68 -24.69
N GLU A 62 -9.49 -49.67 -24.16
CA GLU A 62 -8.18 -49.50 -23.53
C GLU A 62 -7.07 -49.43 -24.59
N HIS A 63 -6.09 -48.54 -24.36
CA HIS A 63 -4.69 -48.48 -24.84
C HIS A 63 -4.34 -47.01 -25.13
N ASN A 64 -3.20 -46.44 -24.76
CA ASN A 64 -2.00 -46.85 -24.03
C ASN A 64 -1.38 -45.53 -23.52
N GLY A 65 -0.52 -45.62 -22.50
CA GLY A 65 0.22 -44.47 -22.01
C GLY A 65 1.13 -43.86 -23.08
N ASP A 66 1.26 -42.55 -22.99
CA ASP A 66 2.50 -41.82 -23.22
C ASP A 66 2.52 -40.71 -22.15
N ASP A 67 3.47 -40.84 -21.22
CA ASP A 67 3.94 -39.75 -20.39
C ASP A 67 4.59 -38.74 -21.34
N ASP A 68 4.06 -37.51 -21.41
CA ASP A 68 4.82 -36.35 -21.84
C ASP A 68 4.30 -35.14 -21.05
N ASP A 69 5.27 -34.47 -20.42
CA ASP A 69 5.16 -33.31 -19.55
C ASP A 69 4.46 -32.12 -20.23
N ASP A 70 3.32 -31.66 -19.71
CA ASP A 70 2.68 -30.38 -20.10
C ASP A 70 2.02 -29.70 -18.87
N ASP A 71 2.76 -29.57 -17.76
CA ASP A 71 2.31 -28.84 -16.56
C ASP A 71 2.80 -27.36 -16.50
N ASP A 72 3.41 -26.84 -17.58
CA ASP A 72 3.97 -25.47 -17.63
C ASP A 72 3.05 -24.41 -18.28
N ASP A 73 1.88 -24.78 -18.83
CA ASP A 73 0.97 -23.84 -19.53
C ASP A 73 -0.10 -23.19 -18.62
N ASP A 74 -0.36 -23.71 -17.41
CA ASP A 74 -1.40 -23.18 -16.51
C ASP A 74 -0.97 -21.85 -15.83
N ASP A 75 0.32 -21.70 -15.51
CA ASP A 75 0.84 -20.51 -14.81
C ASP A 75 0.77 -19.23 -15.66
N ASP A 76 0.91 -19.32 -16.99
CA ASP A 76 0.94 -18.14 -17.87
C ASP A 76 -0.47 -17.54 -18.07
N HIS A 77 -1.51 -18.38 -18.08
CA HIS A 77 -2.92 -17.96 -18.16
C HIS A 77 -3.41 -17.23 -16.90
N ASP A 78 -2.95 -17.66 -15.72
CA ASP A 78 -3.32 -17.03 -14.44
C ASP A 78 -2.77 -15.61 -14.30
N ILE A 79 -1.52 -15.40 -14.71
CA ILE A 79 -0.95 -14.06 -14.68
C ILE A 79 -1.66 -13.19 -15.73
N GLU A 80 -1.96 -13.69 -16.93
CA GLU A 80 -2.70 -12.95 -17.97
C GLU A 80 -4.01 -12.32 -17.47
N ASN A 81 -4.78 -13.05 -16.66
CA ASN A 81 -6.06 -12.60 -16.08
C ASN A 81 -5.92 -11.66 -14.87
N LEU A 82 -4.76 -11.65 -14.20
CA LEU A 82 -4.52 -10.85 -13.01
C LEU A 82 -4.86 -9.35 -13.20
N GLY A 83 -4.60 -8.82 -14.40
CA GLY A 83 -4.91 -7.44 -14.73
C GLY A 83 -6.41 -7.10 -14.75
N GLU A 84 -7.25 -8.03 -15.22
CA GLU A 84 -8.70 -7.86 -15.22
C GLU A 84 -9.27 -8.08 -13.82
N LEU A 85 -8.77 -9.05 -13.05
CA LEU A 85 -9.17 -9.24 -11.64
C LEU A 85 -8.90 -7.99 -10.78
N PHE A 86 -7.71 -7.37 -10.91
CA PHE A 86 -7.42 -6.12 -10.21
C PHE A 86 -8.30 -4.96 -10.65
N LYS A 87 -8.68 -4.93 -11.93
CA LYS A 87 -9.58 -3.92 -12.45
C LYS A 87 -10.99 -4.10 -11.88
N GLU A 88 -11.51 -5.31 -11.84
CA GLU A 88 -12.82 -5.64 -11.26
C GLU A 88 -12.87 -5.30 -9.77
N LEU A 89 -11.89 -5.79 -8.99
CA LEU A 89 -11.76 -5.45 -7.57
C LEU A 89 -11.64 -3.94 -7.37
N GLY A 90 -10.84 -3.28 -8.22
CA GLY A 90 -10.65 -1.84 -8.18
C GLY A 90 -11.93 -1.05 -8.44
N LEU A 91 -12.77 -1.48 -9.38
CA LEU A 91 -14.07 -0.88 -9.65
C LEU A 91 -15.03 -1.07 -8.46
N CYS A 92 -15.06 -2.27 -7.86
CA CYS A 92 -15.83 -2.53 -6.65
C CYS A 92 -15.41 -1.61 -5.48
N MET A 93 -14.10 -1.46 -5.26
CA MET A 93 -13.55 -0.55 -4.24
C MET A 93 -13.86 0.92 -4.53
N MET A 94 -13.88 1.32 -5.80
CA MET A 94 -14.26 2.67 -6.22
C MET A 94 -15.75 2.95 -5.91
N GLU A 95 -16.64 2.02 -6.24
CA GLU A 95 -18.07 2.11 -5.89
C GLU A 95 -18.28 2.20 -4.37
N LEU A 96 -17.61 1.35 -3.60
CA LEU A 96 -17.63 1.40 -2.14
C LEU A 96 -17.24 2.78 -1.62
N GLY A 97 -16.15 3.35 -2.14
CA GLY A 97 -15.69 4.67 -1.69
C GLY A 97 -16.64 5.81 -2.10
N ILE A 98 -17.32 5.72 -3.25
CA ILE A 98 -18.40 6.65 -3.63
C ILE A 98 -19.55 6.57 -2.61
N LEU A 99 -19.97 5.36 -2.23
CA LEU A 99 -21.03 5.16 -1.24
C LEU A 99 -20.63 5.70 0.14
N VAL A 100 -19.38 5.50 0.56
CA VAL A 100 -18.86 6.06 1.82
C VAL A 100 -18.82 7.59 1.76
N ALA A 101 -18.38 8.17 0.64
CA ALA A 101 -18.37 9.63 0.45
C ALA A 101 -19.78 10.22 0.55
N ARG A 102 -20.78 9.57 -0.07
CA ARG A 102 -22.20 9.94 0.05
C ARG A 102 -22.68 9.89 1.50
N ALA A 103 -22.36 8.81 2.22
CA ALA A 103 -22.74 8.68 3.63
C ALA A 103 -22.11 9.79 4.48
N CYS A 104 -20.83 10.12 4.23
CA CYS A 104 -20.18 11.25 4.89
C CYS A 104 -20.88 12.58 4.59
N ASP A 105 -21.20 12.86 3.31
CA ASP A 105 -21.92 14.07 2.88
C ASP A 105 -23.26 14.23 3.64
N ILE A 106 -24.04 13.16 3.76
CA ILE A 106 -25.29 13.14 4.53
C ILE A 106 -25.05 13.52 6.00
N VAL A 107 -24.06 12.89 6.65
CA VAL A 107 -23.78 13.10 8.08
C VAL A 107 -23.25 14.51 8.35
N ILE A 108 -22.38 15.04 7.49
CA ILE A 108 -21.78 16.36 7.68
C ILE A 108 -22.70 17.51 7.19
N GLY A 109 -23.78 17.19 6.47
CA GLY A 109 -24.68 18.15 5.84
C GLY A 109 -24.03 18.86 4.63
N GLY A 110 -23.18 18.15 3.89
CA GLY A 110 -22.51 18.59 2.67
C GLY A 110 -22.96 17.78 1.45
N ASN A 111 -22.40 18.10 0.29
CA ASN A 111 -22.66 17.37 -0.97
C ASN A 111 -21.45 17.44 -1.92
N GLN A 112 -20.24 17.55 -1.35
CA GLN A 112 -19.04 17.81 -2.14
C GLN A 112 -18.14 16.59 -2.29
N LEU A 113 -18.20 15.62 -1.38
CA LEU A 113 -17.28 14.48 -1.38
C LEU A 113 -17.63 13.50 -2.50
N GLU A 114 -18.89 13.06 -2.55
CA GLU A 114 -19.37 12.16 -3.60
C GLU A 114 -19.17 12.81 -4.97
N GLN A 115 -19.70 14.02 -5.14
CA GLN A 115 -19.68 14.75 -6.41
C GLN A 115 -18.25 14.93 -6.92
N SER A 116 -17.28 15.25 -6.04
CA SER A 116 -15.88 15.43 -6.46
C SER A 116 -15.26 14.13 -7.00
N ILE A 117 -15.62 12.97 -6.44
CA ILE A 117 -15.13 11.67 -6.92
C ILE A 117 -15.82 11.30 -8.25
N THR A 118 -17.14 11.47 -8.32
CA THR A 118 -17.93 11.12 -9.52
C THR A 118 -17.63 12.03 -10.70
N ASP A 119 -17.41 13.32 -10.47
CA ASP A 119 -17.05 14.30 -11.51
C ASP A 119 -15.72 13.95 -12.19
N PHE A 120 -14.79 13.37 -11.43
CA PHE A 120 -13.51 12.97 -12.00
C PHE A 120 -13.63 11.70 -12.83
N GLY A 121 -14.56 10.80 -12.47
CA GLY A 121 -14.89 9.59 -13.21
C GLY A 121 -13.74 8.59 -13.34
N SER A 122 -12.65 8.76 -12.57
CA SER A 122 -11.52 7.84 -12.59
C SER A 122 -10.86 7.75 -11.22
N ALA A 123 -10.12 6.66 -11.00
CA ALA A 123 -9.40 6.42 -9.76
C ALA A 123 -8.05 5.79 -10.06
N LYS A 124 -7.05 6.09 -9.23
CA LYS A 124 -5.74 5.45 -9.36
C LYS A 124 -5.69 4.24 -8.45
N ALA A 125 -5.56 3.06 -9.02
CA ALA A 125 -5.31 1.83 -8.28
C ALA A 125 -3.80 1.55 -8.21
N ARG A 126 -3.34 0.98 -7.10
CA ARG A 126 -1.99 0.44 -6.96
C ARG A 126 -2.01 -0.90 -6.25
N LEU A 127 -1.27 -1.86 -6.79
CA LEU A 127 -0.81 -3.02 -6.03
C LEU A 127 0.56 -2.68 -5.47
N ILE A 128 0.66 -2.59 -4.15
CA ILE A 128 1.87 -2.18 -3.44
C ILE A 128 2.50 -3.40 -2.81
N HIS A 129 3.80 -3.61 -3.07
CA HIS A 129 4.61 -4.63 -2.44
C HIS A 129 5.70 -3.95 -1.59
N TYR A 130 5.66 -4.20 -0.29
CA TYR A 130 6.66 -3.75 0.67
C TYR A 130 7.69 -4.85 0.90
N HIS A 131 8.94 -4.55 0.54
CA HIS A 131 10.03 -5.50 0.49
C HIS A 131 10.51 -5.95 1.86
N SER A 132 10.67 -7.27 2.00
CA SER A 132 11.44 -7.90 3.05
C SER A 132 12.92 -7.54 2.97
N GLU A 133 13.71 -7.82 4.00
CA GLU A 133 15.16 -7.67 3.93
C GLU A 133 15.80 -8.60 2.90
N LEU A 134 15.23 -9.80 2.69
CA LEU A 134 15.68 -10.72 1.65
C LEU A 134 15.40 -10.15 0.25
N ASP A 135 14.21 -9.62 0.00
CA ASP A 135 13.84 -9.04 -1.30
C ASP A 135 14.80 -7.91 -1.66
N ASN A 136 15.10 -7.05 -0.69
CA ASN A 136 16.05 -5.95 -0.86
C ASN A 136 17.47 -6.47 -1.19
N ARG A 137 17.93 -7.55 -0.55
CA ARG A 137 19.23 -8.17 -0.88
C ARG A 137 19.23 -8.71 -2.31
N ILE A 138 18.20 -9.46 -2.70
CA ILE A 138 18.06 -10.04 -4.04
C ILE A 138 18.00 -8.94 -5.12
N ILE A 139 17.21 -7.89 -4.89
CA ILE A 139 17.10 -6.73 -5.81
C ILE A 139 18.46 -6.05 -5.97
N LYS A 140 19.19 -5.83 -4.87
CA LYS A 140 20.52 -5.22 -4.90
C LYS A 140 21.52 -6.09 -5.64
N GLU A 141 21.59 -7.38 -5.35
CA GLU A 141 22.45 -8.34 -6.03
C GLU A 141 22.18 -8.35 -7.53
N ARG A 142 20.92 -8.54 -7.95
CA ARG A 142 20.52 -8.51 -9.37
C ARG A 142 20.86 -7.17 -10.04
N SER A 143 20.70 -6.05 -9.35
CA SER A 143 21.09 -4.73 -9.88
C SER A 143 22.61 -4.58 -10.02
N SER A 144 23.38 -5.15 -9.09
CA SER A 144 24.84 -5.14 -9.11
C SER A 144 25.41 -6.05 -10.19
N THR A 145 24.81 -7.22 -10.41
CA THR A 145 25.18 -8.16 -11.47
C THR A 145 24.86 -7.59 -12.84
N LYS A 146 23.73 -6.89 -13.01
CA LYS A 146 23.44 -6.12 -14.24
C LYS A 146 24.45 -5.00 -14.48
N ARG A 147 24.87 -4.27 -13.44
CA ARG A 147 25.95 -3.26 -13.58
C ARG A 147 27.30 -3.89 -13.90
N ARG A 148 27.62 -5.04 -13.29
CA ARG A 148 28.84 -5.80 -13.59
C ARG A 148 28.81 -6.38 -15.00
N SER A 149 27.68 -6.87 -15.50
CA SER A 149 27.57 -7.37 -16.88
C SER A 149 27.65 -6.22 -17.90
N LEU A 150 27.03 -5.07 -17.63
CA LEU A 150 27.20 -3.85 -18.44
C LEU A 150 28.64 -3.32 -18.40
N ALA A 151 29.28 -3.31 -17.24
CA ALA A 151 30.68 -2.93 -17.09
C ALA A 151 31.63 -3.94 -17.73
N ASN A 152 31.33 -5.24 -17.67
CA ASN A 152 32.08 -6.31 -18.32
C ASN A 152 31.87 -6.28 -19.84
N ASN A 153 30.70 -5.92 -20.34
CA ASN A 153 30.45 -5.70 -21.77
C ASN A 153 31.17 -4.43 -22.28
N ALA A 154 31.22 -3.37 -21.48
CA ALA A 154 32.00 -2.18 -21.77
C ALA A 154 33.53 -2.41 -21.63
N ALA A 155 33.96 -3.26 -20.69
CA ALA A 155 35.35 -3.65 -20.49
C ALA A 155 35.81 -4.69 -21.52
N ALA A 156 34.93 -5.56 -22.02
CA ALA A 156 35.18 -6.48 -23.12
C ALA A 156 35.38 -5.74 -24.46
N ALA A 157 34.75 -4.56 -24.62
CA ALA A 157 35.07 -3.64 -25.70
C ALA A 157 36.41 -2.90 -25.50
N ALA A 158 36.98 -2.89 -24.29
CA ALA A 158 38.11 -2.04 -23.92
C ALA A 158 39.39 -2.75 -23.48
N ARG A 159 39.43 -4.09 -23.29
CA ARG A 159 40.67 -4.78 -22.89
C ARG A 159 40.80 -6.17 -23.52
N ARG A 160 41.52 -6.21 -24.65
CA ARG A 160 42.64 -7.16 -24.79
C ARG A 160 43.74 -6.69 -23.84
N LEU A 161 44.43 -7.66 -23.22
CA LEU A 161 45.61 -7.52 -22.33
C LEU A 161 45.28 -7.28 -20.86
N SER A 162 45.18 -8.36 -20.08
CA SER A 162 46.23 -8.84 -19.16
C SER A 162 45.63 -9.65 -17.99
N ASP A 163 46.12 -10.87 -17.84
CA ASP A 163 45.91 -11.80 -16.72
C ASP A 163 46.73 -11.37 -15.50
N HIS A 164 46.23 -11.58 -14.27
CA HIS A 164 46.76 -12.54 -13.27
C HIS A 164 46.10 -12.35 -11.88
N MET A 165 46.04 -13.44 -11.13
CA MET A 165 45.36 -13.76 -9.84
C MET A 165 45.62 -12.86 -8.61
N ASP A 166 44.70 -12.84 -7.63
CA ASP A 166 44.88 -13.51 -6.32
C ASP A 166 43.60 -13.49 -5.43
N THR A 167 43.64 -14.38 -4.43
CA THR A 167 42.64 -15.02 -3.56
C THR A 167 42.47 -14.25 -2.24
N GLY A 168 41.29 -14.30 -1.60
CA GLY A 168 41.12 -13.73 -0.24
C GLY A 168 39.77 -14.04 0.42
N GLN A 169 39.85 -14.59 1.63
CA GLN A 169 38.85 -15.34 2.41
C GLN A 169 37.77 -14.54 3.15
N MET A 170 36.74 -15.29 3.57
CA MET A 170 35.59 -14.96 4.42
C MET A 170 35.94 -14.75 5.92
N SER A 171 35.10 -13.96 6.60
CA SER A 171 34.63 -14.12 7.99
C SER A 171 33.48 -13.11 8.19
N GLY A 172 32.28 -13.41 8.68
CA GLY A 172 31.90 -14.36 9.72
C GLY A 172 31.72 -13.59 11.03
N SER A 173 30.52 -13.09 11.33
CA SER A 173 30.13 -12.68 12.69
C SER A 173 28.61 -12.70 12.82
N GLU A 174 28.13 -13.77 13.45
CA GLU A 174 26.79 -13.91 14.00
C GLU A 174 26.67 -12.95 15.20
N ASP A 175 25.56 -12.22 15.32
CA ASP A 175 25.29 -11.46 16.55
C ASP A 175 23.88 -11.76 17.06
N GLY A 176 23.84 -12.12 18.34
CA GLY A 176 22.72 -12.73 19.03
C GLY A 176 21.60 -11.75 19.33
N SER A 177 20.38 -12.19 19.04
CA SER A 177 19.14 -11.49 19.36
C SER A 177 18.92 -11.38 20.87
N CYS A 178 18.94 -10.14 21.39
CA CYS A 178 18.50 -9.79 22.73
C CYS A 178 17.01 -9.46 22.69
N ILE A 179 16.21 -10.15 23.52
CA ILE A 179 14.77 -9.92 23.67
C ILE A 179 14.57 -8.54 24.31
N LYS A 180 14.04 -7.60 23.52
CA LYS A 180 13.78 -6.23 23.96
C LYS A 180 12.39 -6.07 24.58
N SER A 181 12.32 -5.17 25.57
CA SER A 181 11.13 -4.87 26.36
C SER A 181 9.98 -4.29 25.50
N ALA A 182 8.73 -4.37 25.97
CA ALA A 182 7.56 -3.90 25.25
C ALA A 182 7.59 -2.39 24.91
N GLU A 183 8.21 -1.56 25.77
CA GLU A 183 8.38 -0.12 25.53
C GLU A 183 9.42 0.16 24.44
N GLU A 184 10.51 -0.61 24.41
CA GLU A 184 11.54 -0.52 23.38
C GLU A 184 11.01 -1.05 22.03
N ASN A 185 10.14 -2.07 22.06
CA ASN A 185 9.46 -2.61 20.88
C ASN A 185 8.52 -1.57 20.23
N SER A 186 7.75 -0.84 21.03
CA SER A 186 6.93 0.28 20.53
C SER A 186 7.80 1.33 19.83
N LEU A 187 8.92 1.72 20.46
CA LEU A 187 9.84 2.71 19.92
C LEU A 187 10.56 2.25 18.63
N ILE A 188 10.88 0.96 18.51
CA ILE A 188 11.48 0.37 17.29
C ILE A 188 10.45 0.32 16.16
N SER A 189 9.19 -0.04 16.43
CA SER A 189 8.12 -0.06 15.41
C SER A 189 7.90 1.32 14.79
N LEU A 190 8.09 2.37 15.59
CA LEU A 190 7.96 3.77 15.19
C LEU A 190 9.06 4.31 14.27
N VAL A 191 10.23 3.68 14.26
CA VAL A 191 11.37 4.07 13.39
C VAL A 191 11.61 3.06 12.26
N ASN A 192 11.10 1.83 12.41
CA ASN A 192 11.26 0.77 11.42
C ASN A 192 10.05 0.72 10.48
N LEU A 193 9.92 1.74 9.64
CA LEU A 193 8.79 1.91 8.73
C LEU A 193 9.13 1.42 7.31
N TRP A 194 8.16 0.75 6.70
CA TRP A 194 8.14 0.55 5.25
C TRP A 194 7.73 1.82 4.51
N GLN A 195 6.73 2.52 5.05
CA GLN A 195 6.23 3.79 4.55
C GLN A 195 6.19 4.79 5.70
N GLU A 196 6.79 5.95 5.48
CA GLU A 196 6.89 7.02 6.46
C GLU A 196 5.53 7.68 6.74
N TRP A 197 5.46 8.44 7.83
CA TRP A 197 4.24 9.15 8.23
C TRP A 197 3.80 10.15 7.17
N HIS A 198 2.56 10.07 6.71
CA HIS A 198 2.01 10.98 5.71
C HIS A 198 0.49 11.06 5.77
N TYR A 199 -0.04 12.04 5.03
CA TYR A 199 -1.44 12.10 4.65
C TYR A 199 -1.58 11.78 3.17
N ASP A 200 -2.58 10.99 2.82
CA ASP A 200 -3.05 10.92 1.45
C ASP A 200 -3.75 12.22 1.08
N TYR A 201 -3.43 12.79 -0.08
CA TYR A 201 -3.95 14.10 -0.46
C TYR A 201 -5.32 14.05 -1.16
N GLY A 202 -5.82 12.86 -1.52
CA GLY A 202 -7.12 12.65 -2.18
C GLY A 202 -8.34 12.85 -1.27
N VAL A 203 -9.51 12.41 -1.73
CA VAL A 203 -10.75 12.40 -0.93
C VAL A 203 -10.75 11.20 0.02
N LEU A 204 -10.69 9.99 -0.54
CA LEU A 204 -10.67 8.74 0.21
C LEU A 204 -9.61 7.80 -0.37
N THR A 205 -9.05 6.96 0.49
CA THR A 205 -8.20 5.84 0.10
C THR A 205 -8.86 4.56 0.57
N VAL A 206 -9.16 3.65 -0.34
CA VAL A 206 -9.76 2.33 -0.04
C VAL A 206 -8.68 1.28 -0.18
N LEU A 207 -8.46 0.45 0.85
CA LEU A 207 -7.45 -0.59 0.87
C LEU A 207 -8.09 -1.94 1.14
N THR A 208 -7.54 -2.99 0.54
CA THR A 208 -7.76 -4.36 0.99
C THR A 208 -7.06 -4.59 2.33
N ALA A 209 -7.49 -5.63 3.06
CA ALA A 209 -6.63 -6.24 4.06
C ALA A 209 -5.28 -6.64 3.44
N PRO A 210 -4.16 -6.45 4.15
CA PRO A 210 -2.86 -6.77 3.60
C PRO A 210 -2.60 -8.27 3.61
N LEU A 211 -1.83 -8.72 2.63
CA LEU A 211 -1.23 -10.04 2.59
C LEU A 211 0.20 -9.96 3.16
N PHE A 212 0.62 -10.96 3.92
CA PHE A 212 2.00 -11.07 4.38
C PHE A 212 2.64 -12.31 3.80
N LEU A 213 3.81 -12.15 3.21
CA LEU A 213 4.55 -13.25 2.61
C LEU A 213 5.87 -13.43 3.37
N ARG A 214 6.20 -14.68 3.66
CA ARG A 214 7.49 -15.06 4.24
C ARG A 214 8.40 -15.55 3.14
N SER A 215 9.50 -14.85 2.94
CA SER A 215 10.51 -15.26 1.97
C SER A 215 11.48 -16.24 2.62
N ALA A 216 11.66 -17.41 2.01
CA ALA A 216 12.70 -18.38 2.34
C ALA A 216 13.72 -18.49 1.19
N LEU A 217 14.98 -18.75 1.52
CA LEU A 217 15.99 -19.03 0.51
C LEU A 217 15.83 -20.48 0.03
N GLY A 218 15.12 -20.67 -1.08
CA GLY A 218 15.06 -21.94 -1.78
C GLY A 218 16.37 -22.25 -2.50
N GLN A 219 16.55 -23.51 -2.89
CA GLN A 219 17.79 -24.01 -3.49
C GLN A 219 18.04 -23.46 -4.92
N GLU A 220 17.00 -22.96 -5.60
CA GLU A 220 17.03 -22.45 -6.98
C GLU A 220 16.27 -21.10 -7.16
N CYS A 221 15.17 -20.86 -6.42
CA CYS A 221 14.40 -19.61 -6.42
C CYS A 221 13.91 -19.23 -5.01
N PRO A 222 13.70 -17.93 -4.70
CA PRO A 222 13.07 -17.53 -3.44
C PRO A 222 11.61 -17.99 -3.44
N ALA A 223 11.28 -18.96 -2.59
CA ALA A 223 9.89 -19.34 -2.34
C ALA A 223 9.29 -18.34 -1.35
N SER A 224 8.11 -17.81 -1.68
CA SER A 224 7.34 -16.92 -0.81
C SER A 224 6.07 -17.65 -0.40
N GLU A 225 5.89 -17.84 0.90
CA GLU A 225 4.69 -18.48 1.45
C GLU A 225 3.81 -17.44 2.13
N GLU A 226 2.51 -17.46 1.89
CA GLU A 226 1.56 -16.66 2.66
C GLU A 226 1.65 -17.04 4.14
N CYS A 227 1.68 -16.03 5.01
CA CYS A 227 1.70 -16.26 6.44
C CYS A 227 0.77 -15.31 7.18
N SER A 228 0.05 -15.86 8.17
CA SER A 228 -0.70 -15.05 9.11
C SER A 228 0.23 -14.53 10.20
N LEU A 229 0.19 -13.24 10.47
CA LEU A 229 0.94 -12.67 11.60
C LEU A 229 0.22 -12.99 12.92
N PRO A 230 0.96 -13.38 13.97
CA PRO A 230 0.37 -13.84 15.23
C PRO A 230 -0.40 -12.76 15.98
N ASP A 231 -0.20 -11.48 15.66
CA ASP A 231 -0.81 -10.34 16.34
C ASP A 231 -2.11 -9.84 15.67
N GLY A 232 -2.41 -10.31 14.46
CA GLY A 232 -3.57 -9.89 13.66
C GLY A 232 -3.54 -8.40 13.29
N HIS A 233 -2.37 -7.75 13.32
CA HIS A 233 -2.23 -6.36 12.92
C HIS A 233 -2.00 -6.23 11.42
N SER A 234 -2.61 -5.22 10.80
CA SER A 234 -2.41 -4.91 9.38
C SER A 234 -1.10 -4.16 9.11
N HIS A 235 -0.33 -3.87 10.17
CA HIS A 235 0.86 -3.03 10.19
C HIS A 235 0.66 -1.59 9.69
N LEU A 236 -0.59 -1.17 9.50
CA LEU A 236 -0.98 0.21 9.32
C LEU A 236 -1.08 0.88 10.70
N GLN A 237 -0.29 1.94 10.89
CA GLN A 237 -0.26 2.74 12.12
C GLN A 237 -0.95 4.08 11.87
N LEU A 238 -1.79 4.50 12.82
CA LEU A 238 -2.49 5.78 12.78
C LEU A 238 -1.97 6.68 13.90
N PHE A 239 -1.86 7.97 13.64
CA PHE A 239 -1.52 8.96 14.65
C PHE A 239 -2.70 9.91 14.87
N ASN A 240 -3.20 9.97 16.10
CA ASN A 240 -4.29 10.88 16.47
C ASN A 240 -4.16 11.31 17.93
N LYS A 241 -4.39 12.59 18.22
CA LYS A 241 -4.37 13.17 19.58
C LYS A 241 -3.16 12.69 20.41
N ARG A 242 -1.95 12.79 19.83
CA ARG A 242 -0.70 12.43 20.51
C ARG A 242 -0.53 10.93 20.79
N ARG A 243 -1.30 10.08 20.14
CA ARG A 243 -1.29 8.63 20.33
C ARG A 243 -1.19 7.89 19.01
N ILE A 244 -0.53 6.74 19.05
CA ILE A 244 -0.41 5.84 17.92
C ILE A 244 -1.32 4.63 18.14
N PHE A 245 -2.00 4.25 17.06
CA PHE A 245 -2.92 3.12 17.04
C PHE A 245 -2.49 2.16 15.93
N SER A 246 -2.40 0.88 16.24
CA SER A 246 -2.21 -0.16 15.23
C SER A 246 -3.55 -0.68 14.76
N VAL A 247 -3.78 -0.68 13.45
CA VAL A 247 -5.03 -1.18 12.87
C VAL A 247 -5.05 -2.70 12.90
N ARG A 248 -6.19 -3.27 13.25
CA ARG A 248 -6.52 -4.69 13.08
C ARG A 248 -7.66 -4.77 12.07
N CYS A 249 -7.61 -5.72 11.16
CA CYS A 249 -8.64 -5.94 10.15
C CYS A 249 -8.78 -7.44 9.87
N SER A 250 -9.98 -7.84 9.44
CA SER A 250 -10.21 -9.19 8.90
C SER A 250 -9.72 -9.26 7.46
N GLN A 251 -9.34 -10.43 6.97
CA GLN A 251 -8.87 -10.62 5.59
C GLN A 251 -9.94 -10.24 4.55
N GLU A 252 -11.22 -10.34 4.93
CA GLU A 252 -12.38 -10.05 4.08
C GLU A 252 -12.92 -8.60 4.24
N SER A 253 -12.12 -7.71 4.83
CA SER A 253 -12.54 -6.33 5.07
C SER A 253 -11.78 -5.32 4.22
N PHE A 254 -12.48 -4.26 3.85
CA PHE A 254 -11.87 -3.05 3.31
C PHE A 254 -11.56 -2.06 4.43
N ILE A 255 -10.46 -1.34 4.29
CA ILE A 255 -10.10 -0.19 5.13
C ILE A 255 -10.34 1.06 4.30
N VAL A 256 -11.06 2.04 4.85
CA VAL A 256 -11.29 3.33 4.19
C VAL A 256 -10.66 4.44 5.02
N GLN A 257 -9.73 5.18 4.42
CA GLN A 257 -9.02 6.29 5.04
C GLN A 257 -9.46 7.63 4.44
N VAL A 258 -9.55 8.64 5.29
CA VAL A 258 -9.88 10.01 4.88
C VAL A 258 -8.61 10.74 4.45
N GLY A 259 -8.62 11.30 3.24
CA GLY A 259 -7.52 12.12 2.71
C GLY A 259 -7.70 13.62 2.94
N GLU A 260 -6.67 14.41 2.59
CA GLU A 260 -6.67 15.86 2.79
C GLU A 260 -7.72 16.60 1.99
N ALA A 261 -8.02 16.18 0.75
CA ALA A 261 -9.07 16.83 -0.02
C ALA A 261 -10.43 16.66 0.65
N ALA A 262 -10.73 15.52 1.29
CA ALA A 262 -11.96 15.36 2.06
C ALA A 262 -11.99 16.27 3.29
N GLY A 263 -10.87 16.40 4.00
CA GLY A 263 -10.75 17.33 5.12
C GLY A 263 -11.01 18.78 4.70
N ILE A 264 -10.45 19.19 3.56
CA ILE A 264 -10.62 20.53 3.00
C ILE A 264 -12.07 20.75 2.50
N LEU A 265 -12.60 19.85 1.68
CA LEU A 265 -13.95 19.96 1.09
C LEU A 265 -15.06 19.92 2.14
N SER A 266 -14.85 19.22 3.24
CA SER A 266 -15.79 19.16 4.38
C SER A 266 -15.68 20.36 5.33
N GLY A 267 -14.73 21.27 5.10
CA GLY A 267 -14.44 22.38 5.99
C GLY A 267 -13.95 21.95 7.38
N GLY A 268 -13.14 20.89 7.44
CA GLY A 268 -12.57 20.36 8.67
C GLY A 268 -13.50 19.43 9.48
N LYS A 269 -14.73 19.17 9.00
CA LYS A 269 -15.66 18.23 9.65
C LYS A 269 -15.16 16.79 9.57
N LEU A 270 -14.47 16.43 8.50
CA LEU A 270 -13.66 15.23 8.41
C LEU A 270 -12.20 15.57 8.66
N ARG A 271 -11.48 14.68 9.35
CA ARG A 271 -10.04 14.84 9.58
C ARG A 271 -9.26 13.85 8.74
N SER A 272 -8.25 14.34 8.03
CA SER A 272 -7.30 13.51 7.31
C SER A 272 -6.64 12.52 8.25
N THR A 273 -6.42 11.29 7.78
CA THR A 273 -5.88 10.21 8.60
C THR A 273 -4.35 10.20 8.49
N LEU A 274 -3.64 10.63 9.55
CA LEU A 274 -2.18 10.56 9.59
C LEU A 274 -1.76 9.12 9.82
N HIS A 275 -0.97 8.56 8.92
CA HIS A 275 -0.64 7.14 8.98
C HIS A 275 0.76 6.80 8.45
N ALA A 276 1.24 5.63 8.83
CA ALA A 276 2.48 5.02 8.39
C ALA A 276 2.30 3.51 8.25
N VAL A 277 3.22 2.85 7.54
CA VAL A 277 3.24 1.38 7.44
C VAL A 277 4.52 0.87 8.12
N SER A 278 4.34 0.08 9.18
CA SER A 278 5.42 -0.42 10.03
C SER A 278 5.88 -1.82 9.61
N ARG A 279 7.15 -2.16 9.87
CA ARG A 279 7.65 -3.53 9.72
C ARG A 279 7.32 -4.35 10.98
N PRO A 280 6.92 -5.64 10.84
CA PRO A 280 6.81 -6.54 11.97
C PRO A 280 8.16 -6.72 12.67
N LEU A 281 8.15 -6.69 14.00
CA LEU A 281 9.37 -6.81 14.80
C LEU A 281 9.86 -8.26 14.82
N GLY A 282 11.18 -8.45 14.73
CA GLY A 282 11.80 -9.78 14.79
C GLY A 282 11.55 -10.65 13.56
N LEU A 283 10.90 -10.13 12.51
CA LEU A 283 10.55 -10.87 11.30
C LEU A 283 11.12 -10.16 10.05
N PRO A 284 12.45 -10.15 9.85
CA PRO A 284 13.11 -9.37 8.80
C PRO A 284 12.78 -9.83 7.37
N ASN A 285 12.44 -11.11 7.21
CA ASN A 285 12.16 -11.73 5.91
C ASN A 285 10.65 -11.81 5.61
N ILE A 286 9.85 -10.91 6.19
CA ILE A 286 8.45 -10.74 5.83
C ILE A 286 8.33 -9.58 4.84
N SER A 287 7.55 -9.77 3.79
CA SER A 287 7.04 -8.72 2.91
C SER A 287 5.54 -8.53 3.14
N ARG A 288 5.01 -7.39 2.68
CA ARG A 288 3.61 -7.04 2.84
C ARG A 288 3.06 -6.54 1.52
N GLU A 289 1.93 -7.07 1.09
CA GLU A 289 1.22 -6.64 -0.11
C GLU A 289 -0.14 -6.04 0.23
N THR A 290 -0.56 -5.03 -0.51
CA THR A 290 -1.90 -4.44 -0.36
C THR A 290 -2.33 -3.84 -1.68
N PHE A 291 -3.61 -4.01 -2.01
CA PHE A 291 -4.22 -3.32 -3.13
C PHE A 291 -4.97 -2.09 -2.63
N VAL A 292 -4.75 -0.96 -3.28
CA VAL A 292 -5.27 0.34 -2.86
C VAL A 292 -5.87 1.11 -4.02
N VAL A 293 -7.00 1.77 -3.79
CA VAL A 293 -7.67 2.67 -4.73
C VAL A 293 -7.72 4.08 -4.13
N PHE A 294 -7.08 5.02 -4.81
CA PHE A 294 -7.08 6.44 -4.46
C PHE A 294 -8.22 7.15 -5.19
N LEU A 295 -9.18 7.65 -4.41
CA LEU A 295 -10.30 8.45 -4.89
C LEU A 295 -9.99 9.92 -4.70
N GLN A 296 -10.07 10.69 -5.77
CA GLN A 296 -9.61 12.07 -5.81
C GLN A 296 -10.59 12.98 -6.55
N PRO A 297 -10.56 14.30 -6.29
CA PRO A 297 -11.32 15.26 -7.07
C PRO A 297 -10.81 15.36 -8.50
N SER A 298 -11.62 15.97 -9.37
CA SER A 298 -11.16 16.41 -10.70
C SER A 298 -9.95 17.32 -10.59
N TRP A 299 -9.02 17.19 -11.54
CA TRP A 299 -7.76 17.94 -11.51
C TRP A 299 -7.95 19.46 -11.46
N ASP A 300 -8.99 19.96 -12.11
CA ASP A 300 -9.40 21.36 -12.20
C ASP A 300 -10.30 21.82 -11.06
N LYS A 301 -10.75 20.92 -10.17
CA LYS A 301 -11.57 21.28 -9.01
C LYS A 301 -10.79 22.25 -8.11
N THR A 302 -11.31 23.46 -7.96
CA THR A 302 -10.78 24.43 -6.98
C THR A 302 -11.10 23.94 -5.57
N LEU A 303 -10.07 23.86 -4.73
CA LEU A 303 -10.23 23.50 -3.33
C LEU A 303 -10.64 24.73 -2.51
N PRO A 304 -11.63 24.61 -1.61
CA PRO A 304 -12.00 25.73 -0.74
C PRO A 304 -10.82 26.09 0.17
N PHE A 305 -10.60 27.39 0.32
CA PHE A 305 -9.59 27.93 1.22
C PHE A 305 -10.29 28.70 2.33
N LEU A 306 -10.20 28.20 3.56
CA LEU A 306 -10.88 28.80 4.72
C LEU A 306 -10.07 29.91 5.40
N GLY A 307 -8.89 30.26 4.87
CA GLY A 307 -7.93 31.10 5.59
C GLY A 307 -7.34 30.38 6.79
N TYR A 308 -6.08 30.69 7.14
CA TYR A 308 -5.53 30.23 8.41
C TYR A 308 -6.12 31.11 9.51
N SER A 309 -7.21 30.67 10.13
CA SER A 309 -7.55 31.20 11.45
C SER A 309 -6.45 30.70 12.38
N SER A 310 -5.74 31.62 13.03
CA SER A 310 -4.69 31.32 14.01
C SER A 310 -5.15 30.38 15.14
N ALA A 311 -6.46 30.16 15.29
CA ALA A 311 -7.05 29.25 16.25
C ALA A 311 -6.81 27.74 15.95
N ASP A 312 -6.45 27.35 14.73
CA ASP A 312 -6.20 25.93 14.38
C ASP A 312 -4.72 25.52 14.51
N GLU A 313 -3.79 26.47 14.58
CA GLU A 313 -2.37 26.19 14.91
C GLU A 313 -2.09 26.25 16.43
N ASP A 314 -2.98 26.88 17.20
CA ASP A 314 -2.77 27.20 18.63
C ASP A 314 -2.88 26.00 19.60
N ASP A 315 -3.41 24.85 19.15
CA ASP A 315 -3.47 23.64 20.00
C ASP A 315 -2.19 22.76 19.87
N SER A 316 -1.25 23.16 19.01
CA SER A 316 -0.02 22.40 18.74
C SER A 316 1.29 23.10 19.13
N SER A 317 1.41 24.42 19.06
CA SER A 317 2.69 25.11 19.34
C SER A 317 2.74 25.89 20.65
N ASP A 318 1.71 26.66 21.00
CA ASP A 318 1.90 27.73 22.00
C ASP A 318 1.57 27.29 23.43
N HIS A 319 0.74 26.26 23.60
CA HIS A 319 0.55 25.60 24.91
C HIS A 319 1.76 24.75 25.34
N MET A 320 2.77 24.59 24.46
CA MET A 320 3.97 23.81 24.72
C MET A 320 5.03 24.56 25.56
N GLU A 321 4.89 25.87 25.81
CA GLU A 321 5.86 26.58 26.65
C GLU A 321 5.34 26.86 28.08
N LEU A 322 4.02 27.00 28.25
CA LEU A 322 3.44 27.46 29.53
C LEU A 322 2.98 26.36 30.49
N ALA A 323 2.80 25.12 30.03
CA ALA A 323 2.40 24.01 30.91
C ALA A 323 3.56 23.36 31.70
N PHE A 324 4.80 23.85 31.53
CA PHE A 324 6.03 23.15 31.94
C PHE A 324 6.64 23.63 33.27
N ARG A 325 5.87 24.36 34.10
CA ARG A 325 6.22 24.61 35.51
C ARG A 325 5.49 23.70 36.49
N GLY A 326 5.28 22.43 36.11
CA GLY A 326 4.72 21.41 36.98
C GLY A 326 5.69 20.25 37.16
N ASP A 327 6.28 20.13 38.35
CA ASP A 327 7.07 18.98 38.78
C ASP A 327 6.26 17.67 38.64
N GLY A 328 6.68 16.78 37.73
CA GLY A 328 6.08 15.46 37.52
C GLY A 328 7.03 14.51 36.78
N PRO A 329 6.96 13.17 37.00
CA PRO A 329 8.08 12.25 36.87
C PRO A 329 8.49 11.93 35.43
N ALA A 330 9.77 11.59 35.28
CA ALA A 330 10.61 11.52 34.08
C ALA A 330 10.22 10.53 32.93
N GLY A 331 8.97 10.06 32.86
CA GLY A 331 8.48 9.20 31.76
C GLY A 331 8.03 9.95 30.50
N SER A 332 7.81 11.27 30.59
CA SER A 332 7.18 12.07 29.53
C SER A 332 8.09 12.53 28.38
N CYS A 333 9.41 12.39 28.50
CA CYS A 333 10.36 13.05 27.59
C CYS A 333 10.53 12.31 26.24
N SER A 334 10.60 10.97 26.28
CA SER A 334 10.88 10.14 25.09
C SER A 334 9.73 10.10 24.10
N GLU A 335 8.50 9.86 24.58
CA GLU A 335 7.29 9.88 23.74
C GLU A 335 7.07 11.26 23.12
N HIS A 336 7.35 12.34 23.86
CA HIS A 336 7.21 13.70 23.35
C HIS A 336 8.18 14.02 22.20
N ILE A 337 9.45 13.62 22.34
CA ILE A 337 10.45 13.78 21.26
C ILE A 337 10.03 12.99 20.02
N LEU A 338 9.52 11.78 20.21
CA LEU A 338 9.06 10.90 19.15
C LEU A 338 7.91 11.52 18.35
N MET A 339 6.92 12.04 19.05
CA MET A 339 5.79 12.70 18.39
C MET A 339 6.20 13.96 17.62
N GLN A 340 7.12 14.76 18.17
CA GLN A 340 7.69 15.88 17.44
C GLN A 340 8.45 15.39 16.19
N GLY A 341 9.11 14.23 16.29
CA GLY A 341 9.74 13.56 15.15
C GLY A 341 8.74 13.24 14.04
N ILE A 342 7.58 12.68 14.38
CA ILE A 342 6.49 12.39 13.42
C ILE A 342 6.00 13.67 12.75
N LEU A 343 5.66 14.69 13.53
CA LEU A 343 5.10 15.93 12.97
C LEU A 343 6.10 16.67 12.07
N LYS A 344 7.40 16.58 12.35
CA LYS A 344 8.47 17.11 11.48
C LYS A 344 8.54 16.42 10.12
N LYS A 345 8.00 15.20 9.98
CA LYS A 345 7.91 14.48 8.70
C LYS A 345 6.78 14.98 7.81
N ILE A 346 5.90 15.84 8.34
CA ILE A 346 4.68 16.29 7.67
C ILE A 346 4.83 17.76 7.24
N PRO A 347 4.79 18.05 5.93
CA PRO A 347 4.71 19.41 5.45
C PRO A 347 3.35 20.01 5.82
N PRO A 348 3.31 21.14 6.56
CA PRO A 348 2.05 21.71 7.01
C PRO A 348 1.18 22.08 5.83
N LEU A 349 -0.14 21.92 5.99
CA LEU A 349 -1.12 22.27 4.95
C LEU A 349 -0.94 23.75 4.54
N SER A 350 -0.54 24.59 5.49
CA SER A 350 -0.30 26.02 5.28
C SER A 350 0.76 26.35 4.24
N SER A 351 1.74 25.47 4.09
CA SER A 351 2.82 25.60 3.11
C SER A 351 2.47 25.07 1.71
N ARG A 352 1.31 24.42 1.57
CA ARG A 352 0.91 23.63 0.39
C ARG A 352 -0.39 24.07 -0.25
N LEU A 353 -1.36 24.54 0.53
CA LEU A 353 -2.66 25.03 0.05
C LEU A 353 -2.67 26.56 0.02
N LYS A 354 -3.23 27.15 -1.05
CA LYS A 354 -3.44 28.59 -1.17
C LYS A 354 -4.81 28.87 -1.74
N GLU A 355 -5.29 30.09 -1.53
CA GLU A 355 -6.53 30.57 -2.14
C GLU A 355 -6.51 30.40 -3.67
N GLY A 356 -7.63 29.93 -4.23
CA GLY A 356 -7.81 29.71 -5.66
C GLY A 356 -7.10 28.49 -6.25
N MET A 357 -6.39 27.70 -5.43
CA MET A 357 -5.62 26.56 -5.93
C MET A 357 -6.53 25.39 -6.37
N THR A 358 -6.23 24.82 -7.52
CA THR A 358 -6.85 23.59 -8.02
C THR A 358 -6.29 22.34 -7.32
N PHE A 359 -7.02 21.24 -7.37
CA PHE A 359 -6.55 19.96 -6.84
C PHE A 359 -5.23 19.51 -7.49
N ALA A 360 -5.07 19.73 -8.80
CA ALA A 360 -3.82 19.40 -9.50
C ALA A 360 -2.62 20.20 -8.99
N GLU A 361 -2.80 21.49 -8.73
CA GLU A 361 -1.74 22.33 -8.16
C GLU A 361 -1.40 21.92 -6.73
N PHE A 362 -2.41 21.66 -5.91
CA PHE A 362 -2.25 21.16 -4.55
C PHE A 362 -1.52 19.82 -4.52
N SER A 363 -1.92 18.87 -5.37
CA SER A 363 -1.28 17.56 -5.49
C SER A 363 0.19 17.66 -5.92
N ARG A 364 0.51 18.51 -6.92
CA ARG A 364 1.90 18.76 -7.34
C ARG A 364 2.73 19.37 -6.23
N GLN A 365 2.20 20.39 -5.56
CA GLN A 365 2.90 21.06 -4.47
C GLN A 365 3.13 20.12 -3.29
N THR A 366 2.14 19.29 -2.96
CA THR A 366 2.24 18.28 -1.91
C THR A 366 3.30 17.24 -2.24
N THR A 367 3.24 16.65 -3.43
CA THR A 367 4.24 15.69 -3.92
C THR A 367 5.64 16.29 -3.88
N LYS A 368 5.80 17.56 -4.29
CA LYS A 368 7.09 18.27 -4.26
C LYS A 368 7.61 18.44 -2.83
N ARG A 369 6.77 18.78 -1.87
CA ARG A 369 7.18 18.99 -0.46
C ARG A 369 7.56 17.69 0.24
N TYR A 370 6.88 16.59 -0.06
CA TYR A 370 7.25 15.28 0.47
C TYR A 370 8.49 14.71 -0.25
N TYR A 371 8.47 14.62 -1.58
CA TYR A 371 9.40 13.77 -2.34
C TYR A 371 10.30 14.51 -3.36
N GLY A 372 10.10 15.82 -3.55
CA GLY A 372 10.92 16.63 -4.47
C GLY A 372 12.37 16.77 -4.02
N GLY A 373 13.18 17.48 -4.80
CA GLY A 373 14.54 17.83 -4.40
C GLY A 373 14.53 18.69 -3.13
N GLY A 374 15.08 18.17 -2.02
CA GLY A 374 14.98 18.80 -0.70
C GLY A 374 13.65 18.57 0.03
N GLY A 375 12.81 17.66 -0.47
CA GLY A 375 11.58 17.24 0.21
C GLY A 375 11.86 16.47 1.50
N ILE A 376 10.91 16.51 2.43
CA ILE A 376 11.06 15.98 3.79
C ILE A 376 11.34 14.46 3.79
N GLN A 377 10.83 13.75 2.79
CA GLN A 377 10.89 12.29 2.64
C GLN A 377 11.56 11.86 1.32
N GLN A 378 12.48 12.67 0.77
CA GLN A 378 13.13 12.39 -0.52
C GLN A 378 13.84 11.01 -0.60
N LYS A 379 14.34 10.54 0.54
CA LYS A 379 15.09 9.27 0.67
C LYS A 379 14.23 8.09 1.12
N SER A 380 12.97 8.35 1.45
CA SER A 380 12.01 7.35 1.90
C SER A 380 11.40 6.58 0.73
#